data_AF-A0A6V7D5Y8-F1
#
_entry.id   AF-A0A6V7D5Y8-F1
#
_cell.length_a   1.000
_cell.length_b   1.000
_cell.length_c   1.000
_cell.angle_alpha   90.00
_cell.angle_beta   90.00
_cell.angle_gamma   90.00
#
_symmetry.space_group_name_H-M   'P 1'
#
loop_
_entity.id
_entity.type
_entity.pdbx_description
1 polymer ?
#
loop_
_entity_poly.entity_id
_entity_poly.type
_entity_poly.pdbx_seq_one_letter_code
_entity_poly.pdbx_strand_id
1 'polypeptide(L)'
;MRLCFFIPLLVAAIAGSACKREVQQSVAVSVEKNDVSARFSKPSSQSSIESPSEQNLNVEGGEGSADSVEVIKQKQLAKQYDDELENALNGPGDAERVGFGGPAKLRNSHVSCIKRSGGATPDLLGCDSEEYKYQDFRLNRVYRSVMAQLDAAKKQELLSEERAWIVKRDQLCNLNGQLGGGQAEDIEESSCRLNATARRADELEKRQASK
;
A
#
# COMPACT_ATOMS: atom_id res chain seq x y z
N MET A 1 18.37 34.50 -48.14
CA MET A 1 19.39 33.44 -48.02
C MET A 1 18.77 32.23 -47.38
N ARG A 2 18.53 31.17 -48.18
CA ARG A 2 18.08 29.85 -47.75
C ARG A 2 19.30 29.08 -47.21
N LEU A 3 19.24 28.53 -46.01
CA LEU A 3 20.10 27.43 -45.60
C LEU A 3 19.21 26.25 -45.21
N CYS A 4 18.87 25.46 -46.24
CA CYS A 4 18.36 24.11 -46.10
C CYS A 4 19.56 23.21 -45.82
N PHE A 5 19.80 22.86 -44.55
CA PHE A 5 20.69 21.75 -44.22
C PHE A 5 19.95 20.44 -44.52
N PHE A 6 20.23 19.90 -45.70
CA PHE A 6 19.92 18.52 -46.07
C PHE A 6 20.73 17.59 -45.15
N ILE A 7 20.05 16.91 -44.22
CA ILE A 7 20.59 15.75 -43.53
C ILE A 7 20.29 14.54 -44.43
N PRO A 8 21.29 13.91 -45.07
CA PRO A 8 21.04 12.73 -45.88
C PRO A 8 20.68 11.54 -44.98
N LEU A 9 19.53 10.97 -45.33
CA LEU A 9 18.97 9.70 -44.87
C LEU A 9 20.02 8.58 -45.03
N LEU A 10 20.62 8.12 -43.94
CA LEU A 10 21.46 6.92 -43.96
C LEU A 10 20.60 5.71 -43.61
N VAL A 11 20.04 5.10 -44.65
CA VAL A 11 19.37 3.80 -44.57
C VAL A 11 20.45 2.72 -44.42
N ALA A 12 20.76 2.36 -43.18
CA ALA A 12 21.50 1.15 -42.89
C ALA A 12 20.52 -0.04 -42.87
N ALA A 13 20.51 -0.79 -43.96
CA ALA A 13 19.87 -2.10 -44.02
C ALA A 13 20.61 -3.07 -43.09
N ILE A 14 20.03 -3.35 -41.93
CA ILE A 14 20.53 -4.41 -41.04
C ILE A 14 19.94 -5.71 -41.55
N ALA A 15 20.76 -6.47 -42.28
CA ALA A 15 20.44 -7.81 -42.72
C ALA A 15 20.13 -8.70 -41.50
N GLY A 16 18.99 -9.39 -41.58
CA GLY A 16 18.53 -10.34 -40.58
C GLY A 16 19.56 -11.44 -40.34
N SER A 17 20.07 -11.51 -39.12
CA SER A 17 20.69 -12.70 -38.58
C SER A 17 19.64 -13.40 -37.72
N ALA A 18 19.12 -14.51 -38.23
CA ALA A 18 18.27 -15.42 -37.48
C ALA A 18 19.05 -15.97 -36.29
N CYS A 19 18.76 -15.50 -35.07
CA CYS A 19 19.19 -16.18 -33.85
C CYS A 19 18.46 -17.52 -33.76
N LYS A 20 19.19 -18.58 -34.05
CA LYS A 20 18.80 -19.97 -33.85
C LYS A 20 18.52 -20.17 -32.36
N ARG A 21 17.28 -20.58 -32.03
CA ARG A 21 16.88 -20.99 -30.67
C ARG A 21 17.62 -22.29 -30.35
N GLU A 22 18.69 -22.20 -29.58
CA GLU A 22 19.31 -23.38 -28.96
C GLU A 22 18.42 -23.83 -27.80
N VAL A 23 17.99 -25.09 -27.89
CA VAL A 23 17.25 -25.80 -26.84
C VAL A 23 18.23 -26.06 -25.71
N GLN A 24 18.24 -25.20 -24.69
CA GLN A 24 18.92 -25.52 -23.45
C GLN A 24 18.11 -26.55 -22.69
N GLN A 25 18.69 -27.74 -22.67
CA GLN A 25 18.29 -28.92 -21.94
C GLN A 25 18.20 -28.61 -20.44
N SER A 26 17.02 -28.80 -19.87
CA SER A 26 16.79 -28.72 -18.44
C SER A 26 17.62 -29.80 -17.73
N VAL A 27 18.65 -29.39 -16.99
CA VAL A 27 19.28 -30.25 -16.01
C VAL A 27 18.37 -30.27 -14.79
N ALA A 28 17.69 -31.38 -14.58
CA ALA A 28 16.95 -31.66 -13.36
C ALA A 28 17.96 -31.85 -12.22
N VAL A 29 18.10 -30.85 -11.34
CA VAL A 29 18.74 -31.04 -10.04
C VAL A 29 17.67 -31.51 -9.07
N SER A 30 17.73 -32.78 -8.72
CA SER A 30 16.95 -33.37 -7.63
C SER A 30 17.43 -32.76 -6.31
N VAL A 31 16.65 -31.86 -5.73
CA VAL A 31 16.84 -31.42 -4.35
C VAL A 31 16.06 -32.38 -3.46
N GLU A 32 16.81 -33.10 -2.63
CA GLU A 32 16.34 -34.02 -1.61
C GLU A 32 15.43 -33.29 -0.60
N LYS A 33 14.20 -33.78 -0.44
CA LYS A 33 13.25 -33.32 0.57
C LYS A 33 13.72 -33.82 1.94
N ASN A 34 14.25 -32.92 2.76
CA ASN A 34 14.36 -33.16 4.19
C ASN A 34 13.10 -32.68 4.89
N ASP A 35 12.26 -33.63 5.26
CA ASP A 35 11.09 -33.48 6.13
C ASP A 35 11.55 -33.18 7.57
N VAL A 36 11.35 -31.93 8.02
CA VAL A 36 11.24 -31.61 9.45
C VAL A 36 9.88 -30.99 9.68
N SER A 37 8.86 -31.85 9.69
CA SER A 37 7.53 -31.52 10.20
C SER A 37 7.33 -32.18 11.55
N ALA A 38 7.65 -31.47 12.63
CA ALA A 38 6.98 -31.66 13.91
C ALA A 38 7.17 -30.43 14.81
N ARG A 39 6.04 -29.93 15.33
CA ARG A 39 5.87 -28.99 16.45
C ARG A 39 5.93 -27.49 16.12
N PHE A 40 4.88 -27.02 15.45
CA PHE A 40 4.20 -25.81 15.94
C PHE A 40 2.71 -26.11 16.06
N SER A 41 2.32 -26.48 17.29
CA SER A 41 0.91 -26.63 17.66
C SER A 41 0.28 -25.24 17.81
N LYS A 42 -0.86 -25.10 17.13
CA LYS A 42 -1.85 -24.02 17.21
C LYS A 42 -2.19 -23.62 18.66
N PRO A 43 -2.42 -22.33 18.95
CA PRO A 43 -3.35 -21.93 19.99
C PRO A 43 -4.65 -21.45 19.33
N SER A 44 -5.74 -22.14 19.67
CA SER A 44 -7.10 -21.65 19.46
C SER A 44 -7.55 -20.99 20.76
N SER A 45 -7.98 -19.74 20.62
CA SER A 45 -9.02 -19.08 21.41
C SER A 45 -8.77 -18.74 22.88
N GLN A 46 -8.98 -17.44 23.13
CA GLN A 46 -9.39 -16.82 24.40
C GLN A 46 -8.31 -16.70 25.49
N SER A 47 -7.64 -15.55 25.48
CA SER A 47 -7.43 -14.81 26.71
C SER A 47 -7.66 -13.34 26.44
N SER A 48 -8.78 -12.84 26.96
CA SER A 48 -8.92 -11.43 27.28
C SER A 48 -7.68 -11.01 28.06
N ILE A 49 -6.80 -10.21 27.45
CA ILE A 49 -5.85 -9.44 28.24
C ILE A 49 -6.68 -8.27 28.76
N GLU A 50 -7.27 -8.53 29.92
CA GLU A 50 -7.68 -7.50 30.85
C GLU A 50 -6.51 -6.52 31.00
N SER A 51 -6.75 -5.26 30.67
CA SER A 51 -5.88 -4.15 31.03
C SER A 51 -5.46 -4.33 32.50
N PRO A 52 -4.17 -4.22 32.88
CA PRO A 52 -3.84 -4.07 34.29
C PRO A 52 -4.52 -2.79 34.76
N SER A 53 -5.62 -3.00 35.48
CA SER A 53 -6.35 -1.99 36.21
C SER A 53 -5.37 -1.13 36.99
N GLU A 54 -5.66 0.17 37.01
CA GLU A 54 -5.00 1.13 37.89
C GLU A 54 -4.98 0.57 39.31
N GLN A 55 -3.85 -0.02 39.69
CA GLN A 55 -3.59 -0.33 41.08
C GLN A 55 -3.29 1.01 41.75
N ASN A 56 -4.33 1.56 42.39
CA ASN A 56 -4.18 2.51 43.48
C ASN A 56 -3.18 1.93 44.48
N LEU A 57 -1.91 2.37 44.39
CA LEU A 57 -0.96 2.16 45.47
C LEU A 57 -1.27 3.20 46.53
N ASN A 58 -2.06 2.81 47.52
CA ASN A 58 -2.06 3.47 48.82
C ASN A 58 -0.64 3.36 49.39
N VAL A 59 0.09 4.47 49.38
CA VAL A 59 1.38 4.57 50.06
C VAL A 59 1.12 5.09 51.47
N GLU A 60 0.99 4.17 52.43
CA GLU A 60 1.25 4.48 53.82
C GLU A 60 2.72 4.20 54.14
N GLY A 61 3.43 5.26 54.51
CA GLY A 61 4.52 5.23 55.48
C GLY A 61 5.90 4.73 55.04
N GLY A 62 6.86 5.66 55.05
CA GLY A 62 8.17 5.38 55.66
C GLY A 62 9.37 5.28 54.71
N GLU A 63 10.29 6.23 54.91
CA GLU A 63 11.73 6.18 54.59
C GLU A 63 12.13 6.13 53.10
N GLY A 64 12.58 7.29 52.62
CA GLY A 64 13.02 7.50 51.24
C GLY A 64 14.20 6.62 50.86
N SER A 65 13.96 5.70 49.93
CA SER A 65 15.01 5.02 49.18
C SER A 65 15.16 5.71 47.83
N ALA A 66 16.35 6.27 47.58
CA ALA A 66 16.72 6.82 46.27
C ALA A 66 16.50 5.82 45.12
N ASP A 67 16.47 4.52 45.43
CA ASP A 67 16.18 3.42 44.53
C ASP A 67 14.74 3.48 43.95
N SER A 68 13.76 3.87 44.75
CA SER A 68 12.37 4.02 44.29
C SER A 68 12.19 5.24 43.36
N VAL A 69 12.96 6.30 43.60
CA VAL A 69 12.92 7.53 42.77
C VAL A 69 13.56 7.28 41.41
N GLU A 70 14.66 6.53 41.36
CA GLU A 70 15.32 6.17 40.10
C GLU A 70 14.43 5.24 39.26
N VAL A 71 13.76 4.25 39.88
CA VAL A 71 12.80 3.38 39.19
C VAL A 71 11.60 4.18 38.64
N ILE A 72 11.06 5.14 39.40
CA ILE A 72 9.98 6.02 38.93
C ILE A 72 10.45 6.87 37.75
N LYS A 73 11.66 7.43 37.83
CA LYS A 73 12.26 8.24 36.76
C LYS A 73 12.51 7.41 35.50
N GLN A 74 12.97 6.17 35.65
CA GLN A 74 13.13 5.24 34.53
C GLN A 74 11.79 4.90 33.88
N LYS A 75 10.73 4.68 34.68
CA LYS A 75 9.39 4.43 34.14
C LYS A 75 8.82 5.65 33.42
N GLN A 76 9.04 6.85 33.95
CA GLN A 76 8.64 8.10 33.28
C GLN A 76 9.41 8.32 31.98
N LEU A 77 10.72 8.01 31.97
CA LEU A 77 11.54 8.09 30.78
C LEU A 77 11.10 7.08 29.72
N ALA A 78 10.81 5.84 30.11
CA ALA A 78 10.28 4.82 29.20
C ALA A 78 8.94 5.28 28.60
N LYS A 79 8.03 5.79 29.43
CA LYS A 79 6.77 6.36 28.95
C LYS A 79 6.98 7.52 27.99
N GLN A 80 7.93 8.42 28.29
CA GLN A 80 8.25 9.53 27.40
C GLN A 80 8.74 9.06 26.03
N TYR A 81 9.60 8.03 25.99
CA TYR A 81 10.04 7.43 24.73
C TYR A 81 8.89 6.74 23.99
N ASP A 82 8.00 6.04 24.70
CA ASP A 82 6.82 5.41 24.10
C ASP A 82 5.89 6.46 23.48
N ASP A 83 5.61 7.55 24.21
CA ASP A 83 4.78 8.66 23.73
C ASP A 83 5.43 9.37 22.51
N GLU A 84 6.77 9.54 22.51
CA GLU A 84 7.50 10.11 21.38
C GLU A 84 7.43 9.20 20.15
N LEU A 85 7.54 7.88 20.34
CA LEU A 85 7.41 6.90 19.28
C LEU A 85 6.00 6.87 18.69
N GLU A 86 4.95 6.92 19.53
CA GLU A 86 3.56 6.96 19.06
C GLU A 86 3.25 8.23 18.25
N ASN A 87 3.79 9.38 18.67
CA ASN A 87 3.63 10.64 17.94
C ASN A 87 4.37 10.62 16.59
N ALA A 88 5.52 9.96 16.52
CA ALA A 88 6.26 9.78 15.27
C ALA A 88 5.54 8.84 14.28
N LEU A 89 4.80 7.86 14.79
CA LEU A 89 4.03 6.89 13.97
C LEU A 89 2.64 7.41 13.53
N ASN A 90 2.10 8.43 14.19
CA ASN A 90 0.76 8.98 13.94
C ASN A 90 0.81 10.48 13.60
N GLY A 91 1.66 10.87 12.65
CA GLY A 91 1.77 12.24 12.22
C GLY A 91 0.47 12.77 11.60
N PRO A 92 0.25 14.10 11.59
CA PRO A 92 -0.97 14.69 11.01
C PRO A 92 -1.15 14.38 9.51
N GLY A 93 -0.08 14.08 8.78
CA GLY A 93 -0.15 13.60 7.39
C GLY A 93 -0.65 12.16 7.24
N ASP A 94 -0.45 11.32 8.26
CA ASP A 94 -0.81 9.91 8.22
C ASP A 94 -2.32 9.70 8.31
N ALA A 95 -3.02 10.52 9.10
CA ALA A 95 -4.47 10.44 9.22
C ALA A 95 -5.18 10.73 7.88
N GLU A 96 -4.72 11.73 7.13
CA GLU A 96 -5.29 12.02 5.81
C GLU A 96 -4.94 10.92 4.80
N ARG A 97 -3.71 10.41 4.82
CA ARG A 97 -3.28 9.31 3.95
C ARG A 97 -4.09 8.04 4.22
N VAL A 98 -4.22 7.64 5.48
CA VAL A 98 -5.02 6.48 5.92
C VAL A 98 -6.50 6.68 5.59
N GLY A 99 -7.03 7.90 5.75
CA GLY A 99 -8.39 8.22 5.36
C GLY A 99 -8.64 8.06 3.86
N PHE A 100 -7.71 8.54 3.03
CA PHE A 100 -7.81 8.56 1.56
C PHE A 100 -7.52 7.21 0.92
N GLY A 101 -6.37 6.59 1.24
CA GLY A 101 -5.89 5.31 0.72
C GLY A 101 -6.20 4.11 1.62
N GLY A 102 -7.03 4.27 2.64
CA GLY A 102 -7.39 3.19 3.56
C GLY A 102 -8.24 2.09 2.92
N PRO A 103 -8.39 0.94 3.59
CA PRO A 103 -8.89 -0.30 3.01
C PRO A 103 -10.17 -0.17 2.19
N ALA A 104 -10.17 -0.76 1.00
CA ALA A 104 -11.32 -0.84 0.10
C ALA A 104 -11.80 -2.29 -0.06
N LYS A 105 -13.02 -2.48 -0.55
CA LYS A 105 -13.50 -3.81 -0.94
C LYS A 105 -12.91 -4.19 -2.30
N LEU A 106 -11.97 -5.14 -2.28
CA LEU A 106 -11.30 -5.65 -3.47
C LEU A 106 -11.86 -7.01 -3.91
N ARG A 107 -11.44 -7.51 -5.09
CA ARG A 107 -11.88 -8.83 -5.58
C ARG A 107 -11.28 -9.97 -4.74
N ASN A 108 -12.02 -11.07 -4.60
CA ASN A 108 -11.52 -12.30 -3.97
C ASN A 108 -10.27 -12.87 -4.64
N SER A 109 -10.08 -12.61 -5.95
CA SER A 109 -8.88 -13.00 -6.69
C SER A 109 -7.63 -12.31 -6.16
N HIS A 110 -7.74 -11.06 -5.71
CA HIS A 110 -6.65 -10.33 -5.09
C HIS A 110 -6.28 -10.93 -3.74
N VAL A 111 -7.27 -11.20 -2.86
CA VAL A 111 -7.05 -11.89 -1.58
C VAL A 111 -6.37 -13.25 -1.78
N SER A 112 -6.81 -14.00 -2.79
CA SER A 112 -6.21 -15.30 -3.14
C SER A 112 -4.78 -15.17 -3.66
N CYS A 113 -4.48 -14.08 -4.39
CA CYS A 113 -3.13 -13.76 -4.85
C CYS A 113 -2.21 -13.45 -3.68
N ILE A 114 -2.61 -12.54 -2.79
CA ILE A 114 -1.86 -12.18 -1.59
C ILE A 114 -1.55 -13.43 -0.76
N LYS A 115 -2.53 -14.33 -0.55
CA LYS A 115 -2.29 -15.60 0.16
C LYS A 115 -1.24 -16.49 -0.52
N ARG A 116 -1.22 -16.54 -1.85
CA ARG A 116 -0.27 -17.37 -2.62
C ARG A 116 1.12 -16.76 -2.73
N SER A 117 1.26 -15.45 -2.55
CA SER A 117 2.57 -14.77 -2.57
C SER A 117 3.55 -15.29 -1.52
N GLY A 118 3.05 -15.92 -0.45
CA GLY A 118 3.89 -16.34 0.68
C GLY A 118 4.57 -15.17 1.41
N GLY A 119 4.11 -13.93 1.19
CA GLY A 119 4.72 -12.73 1.74
C GLY A 119 5.93 -12.20 0.95
N ALA A 120 6.25 -12.79 -0.22
CA ALA A 120 7.29 -12.25 -1.08
C ALA A 120 6.85 -10.89 -1.66
N THR A 121 7.59 -9.82 -1.35
CA THR A 121 7.25 -8.46 -1.76
C THR A 121 7.01 -8.31 -3.27
N PRO A 122 7.85 -8.85 -4.18
CA PRO A 122 7.59 -8.73 -5.61
C PRO A 122 6.24 -9.32 -6.02
N ASP A 123 5.83 -10.42 -5.38
CA ASP A 123 4.55 -11.07 -5.65
C ASP A 123 3.37 -10.28 -5.06
N LEU A 124 3.54 -9.70 -3.86
CA LEU A 124 2.56 -8.78 -3.27
C LEU A 124 2.30 -7.58 -4.17
N LEU A 125 3.36 -6.91 -4.63
CA LEU A 125 3.27 -5.78 -5.57
C LEU A 125 2.65 -6.20 -6.91
N GLY A 126 2.92 -7.43 -7.37
CA GLY A 126 2.25 -8.01 -8.53
C GLY A 126 0.75 -8.18 -8.33
N CYS A 127 0.33 -8.69 -7.16
CA CYS A 127 -1.09 -8.82 -6.80
C CYS A 127 -1.80 -7.47 -6.73
N ASP A 128 -1.14 -6.44 -6.18
CA ASP A 128 -1.66 -5.08 -6.13
C ASP A 128 -1.78 -4.49 -7.54
N SER A 129 -0.76 -4.65 -8.39
CA SER A 129 -0.75 -4.11 -9.75
C SER A 129 -1.90 -4.68 -10.60
N GLU A 130 -2.14 -5.99 -10.54
CA GLU A 130 -3.22 -6.63 -11.28
C GLU A 130 -4.61 -6.23 -10.76
N GLU A 131 -4.75 -6.03 -9.44
CA GLU A 131 -5.98 -5.50 -8.88
C GLU A 131 -6.18 -4.03 -9.25
N TYR A 132 -5.12 -3.21 -9.18
CA TYR A 132 -5.16 -1.80 -9.52
C TYR A 132 -5.63 -1.59 -10.96
N LYS A 133 -5.08 -2.33 -11.92
CA LYS A 133 -5.53 -2.27 -13.33
C LYS A 133 -7.02 -2.55 -13.48
N TYR A 134 -7.55 -3.54 -12.75
CA TYR A 134 -8.98 -3.83 -12.76
C TYR A 134 -9.80 -2.70 -12.14
N GLN A 135 -9.37 -2.16 -11.01
CA GLN A 135 -10.06 -1.08 -10.30
C GLN A 135 -10.05 0.22 -11.10
N ASP A 136 -8.94 0.54 -11.77
CA ASP A 136 -8.83 1.68 -12.68
C ASP A 136 -9.74 1.52 -13.91
N PHE A 137 -9.79 0.32 -14.50
CA PHE A 137 -10.74 0.04 -15.57
C PHE A 137 -12.19 0.23 -15.09
N ARG A 138 -12.52 -0.26 -13.89
CA ARG A 138 -13.84 -0.10 -13.27
C ARG A 138 -14.18 1.37 -13.08
N LEU A 139 -13.26 2.16 -12.50
CA LEU A 139 -13.39 3.60 -12.30
C LEU A 139 -13.68 4.33 -13.62
N ASN A 140 -12.84 4.10 -14.63
CA ASN A 140 -12.98 4.76 -15.93
C ASN A 140 -14.29 4.37 -16.64
N ARG A 141 -14.76 3.13 -16.48
CA ARG A 141 -16.05 2.69 -17.03
C ARG A 141 -17.21 3.45 -16.39
N VAL A 142 -17.26 3.53 -15.06
CA VAL A 142 -18.36 4.22 -14.37
C VAL A 142 -18.29 5.73 -14.60
N TYR A 143 -17.09 6.32 -14.61
CA TYR A 143 -16.90 7.73 -14.97
C TYR A 143 -17.54 8.07 -16.31
N ARG A 144 -17.25 7.29 -17.37
CA ARG A 144 -17.86 7.49 -18.69
C ARG A 144 -19.38 7.36 -18.66
N SER A 145 -19.91 6.40 -17.91
CA SER A 145 -21.36 6.23 -17.79
C SER A 145 -22.03 7.39 -17.08
N VAL A 146 -21.44 7.92 -16.00
CA VAL A 146 -21.96 9.09 -15.28
C VAL A 146 -21.87 10.31 -16.18
N MET A 147 -20.73 10.54 -16.85
CA MET A 147 -20.54 11.64 -17.79
C MET A 147 -21.59 11.66 -18.90
N ALA A 148 -21.91 10.52 -19.52
CA ALA A 148 -22.90 10.43 -20.61
C ALA A 148 -24.30 10.94 -20.23
N GLN A 149 -24.54 11.01 -18.93
CA GLN A 149 -25.82 11.16 -18.28
C GLN A 149 -26.00 12.55 -17.63
N LEU A 150 -25.00 13.42 -17.74
CA LEU A 150 -24.96 14.76 -17.17
C LEU A 150 -25.12 15.83 -18.26
N ASP A 151 -25.68 16.98 -17.88
CA ASP A 151 -25.66 18.20 -18.70
C ASP A 151 -24.23 18.77 -18.80
N ALA A 152 -24.05 19.80 -19.64
CA ALA A 152 -22.73 20.36 -19.93
C ALA A 152 -22.04 20.95 -18.69
N ALA A 153 -22.79 21.60 -17.80
CA ALA A 153 -22.23 22.22 -16.60
C ALA A 153 -21.74 21.14 -15.62
N LYS A 154 -22.57 20.13 -15.33
CA LYS A 154 -22.21 19.02 -14.44
C LYS A 154 -21.11 18.13 -15.00
N LYS A 155 -20.98 18.02 -16.33
CA LYS A 155 -19.82 17.34 -16.96
C LYS A 155 -18.51 18.06 -16.66
N GLN A 156 -18.49 19.39 -16.71
CA GLN A 156 -17.28 20.16 -16.39
C GLN A 156 -16.94 20.05 -14.90
N GLU A 157 -17.95 20.08 -14.03
CA GLU A 157 -17.79 19.87 -12.60
C GLU A 157 -17.16 18.50 -12.30
N LEU A 158 -17.74 17.41 -12.82
CA LEU A 158 -17.21 16.06 -12.60
C LEU A 158 -15.79 15.88 -13.18
N LEU A 159 -15.50 16.47 -14.34
CA LEU A 159 -14.14 16.45 -14.90
C LEU A 159 -13.13 17.15 -13.96
N SER A 160 -13.52 18.28 -13.37
CA SER A 160 -12.69 19.00 -12.40
C SER A 160 -12.47 18.17 -11.14
N GLU A 161 -13.52 17.53 -10.62
CA GLU A 161 -13.43 16.65 -9.46
C GLU A 161 -12.46 15.48 -9.70
N GLU A 162 -12.56 14.77 -10.83
CA GLU A 162 -11.67 13.64 -11.12
C GLU A 162 -10.21 14.09 -11.24
N ARG A 163 -9.95 15.24 -11.87
CA ARG A 163 -8.58 15.78 -11.98
C ARG A 163 -8.01 16.13 -10.62
N ALA A 164 -8.79 16.80 -9.78
CA ALA A 164 -8.39 17.13 -8.41
C ALA A 164 -8.14 15.85 -7.59
N TRP A 165 -8.98 14.83 -7.76
CA TRP A 165 -8.82 13.54 -7.11
C TRP A 165 -7.52 12.84 -7.53
N ILE A 166 -7.15 12.83 -8.82
CA ILE A 166 -5.89 12.25 -9.30
C ILE A 166 -4.69 12.95 -8.65
N VAL A 167 -4.68 14.29 -8.65
CA VAL A 167 -3.59 15.07 -8.01
C VAL A 167 -3.49 14.73 -6.53
N LYS A 168 -4.61 14.68 -5.82
CA LYS A 168 -4.64 14.32 -4.40
C LYS A 168 -4.15 12.89 -4.14
N ARG A 169 -4.55 11.93 -4.99
CA ARG A 169 -4.07 10.55 -4.91
C ARG A 169 -2.56 10.48 -5.06
N ASP A 170 -2.03 11.12 -6.09
CA ASP A 170 -0.60 11.06 -6.37
C ASP A 170 0.21 11.78 -5.28
N GLN A 171 -0.32 12.86 -4.70
CA GLN A 171 0.29 13.55 -3.57
C GLN A 171 0.31 12.70 -2.29
N LEU A 172 -0.81 12.04 -1.95
CA LEU A 172 -0.93 11.28 -0.70
C LEU A 172 -0.33 9.88 -0.77
N CYS A 173 -0.29 9.26 -1.96
CA CYS A 173 0.20 7.91 -2.14
C CYS A 173 1.62 7.82 -2.70
N ASN A 174 2.30 8.94 -2.95
CA ASN A 174 3.72 8.97 -3.29
C ASN A 174 4.49 9.50 -2.07
N LEU A 175 5.09 8.59 -1.32
CA LEU A 175 5.68 8.85 -0.02
C LEU A 175 7.08 9.47 -0.16
N ASN A 176 7.76 9.28 -1.29
CA ASN A 176 9.05 9.91 -1.58
C ASN A 176 10.08 9.78 -0.43
N GLY A 177 10.15 8.62 0.22
CA GLY A 177 11.04 8.34 1.35
C GLY A 177 10.50 8.72 2.72
N GLN A 178 9.24 9.17 2.85
CA GLN A 178 8.62 9.51 4.13
C GLN A 178 8.60 8.35 5.13
N LEU A 179 8.62 7.10 4.65
CA LEU A 179 8.70 5.89 5.50
C LEU A 179 10.11 5.28 5.53
N GLY A 180 11.12 6.03 5.10
CA GLY A 180 12.50 5.54 4.99
C GLY A 180 12.78 4.74 3.70
N GLY A 181 11.80 4.66 2.78
CA GLY A 181 11.95 3.99 1.49
C GLY A 181 11.94 2.46 1.54
N GLY A 182 12.39 1.86 0.44
CA GLY A 182 12.49 0.41 0.30
C GLY A 182 11.14 -0.30 0.20
N GLN A 183 11.17 -1.62 0.41
CA GLN A 183 10.05 -2.52 0.13
C GLN A 183 8.77 -2.23 0.93
N ALA A 184 8.89 -1.76 2.17
CA ALA A 184 7.73 -1.43 2.99
C ALA A 184 7.00 -0.20 2.43
N GLU A 185 7.75 0.82 2.03
CA GLU A 185 7.20 2.01 1.38
C GLU A 185 6.56 1.65 0.03
N ASP A 186 7.21 0.82 -0.79
CA ASP A 186 6.66 0.35 -2.07
C ASP A 186 5.29 -0.32 -1.90
N ILE A 187 5.14 -1.18 -0.88
CA ILE A 187 3.87 -1.84 -0.55
C ILE A 187 2.82 -0.82 -0.10
N GLU A 188 3.18 0.11 0.77
CA GLU A 188 2.27 1.14 1.29
C GLU A 188 1.76 2.05 0.17
N GLU A 189 2.64 2.53 -0.70
CA GLU A 189 2.27 3.36 -1.84
C GLU A 189 1.36 2.60 -2.83
N SER A 190 1.71 1.35 -3.12
CA SER A 190 0.94 0.47 -4.00
C SER A 190 -0.47 0.24 -3.47
N SER A 191 -0.58 -0.13 -2.18
CA SER A 191 -1.85 -0.34 -1.47
C SER A 191 -2.68 0.95 -1.42
N CYS A 192 -2.07 2.11 -1.14
CA CYS A 192 -2.74 3.40 -1.13
C CYS A 192 -3.38 3.72 -2.49
N ARG A 193 -2.61 3.60 -3.58
CA ARG A 193 -3.09 3.86 -4.96
C ARG A 193 -4.24 2.92 -5.33
N LEU A 194 -4.11 1.63 -4.99
CA LEU A 194 -5.13 0.61 -5.20
C LEU A 194 -6.43 0.92 -4.47
N ASN A 195 -6.37 1.10 -3.15
CA ASN A 195 -7.55 1.32 -2.33
C ASN A 195 -8.25 2.64 -2.67
N ALA A 196 -7.50 3.73 -2.88
CA ALA A 196 -8.07 5.02 -3.28
C ALA A 196 -8.83 4.89 -4.61
N THR A 197 -8.28 4.18 -5.58
CA THR A 197 -8.90 3.96 -6.89
C THR A 197 -10.17 3.11 -6.79
N ALA A 198 -10.13 2.04 -5.98
CA ALA A 198 -11.30 1.22 -5.71
C ALA A 198 -12.44 2.03 -5.06
N ARG A 199 -12.12 2.85 -4.06
CA ARG A 199 -13.08 3.72 -3.36
C ARG A 199 -13.68 4.77 -4.28
N ARG A 200 -12.88 5.41 -5.15
CA ARG A 200 -13.40 6.37 -6.13
C ARG A 200 -14.37 5.71 -7.11
N ALA A 201 -14.09 4.48 -7.53
CA ALA A 201 -15.03 3.72 -8.36
C ALA A 201 -16.36 3.47 -7.61
N ASP A 202 -16.30 3.04 -6.34
CA ASP A 202 -17.51 2.84 -5.52
C ASP A 202 -18.32 4.14 -5.35
N GLU A 203 -17.65 5.29 -5.17
CA GLU A 203 -18.31 6.60 -5.09
C GLU A 203 -19.07 6.94 -6.37
N LEU A 204 -18.43 6.77 -7.54
CA LEU A 204 -19.08 7.07 -8.82
C LEU A 204 -20.22 6.08 -9.14
N GLU A 205 -20.08 4.80 -8.74
CA GLU A 205 -21.15 3.80 -8.88
C GLU A 205 -22.36 4.17 -8.02
N LYS A 206 -22.15 4.67 -6.80
CA LYS A 206 -23.24 5.20 -5.97
C LYS A 206 -23.94 6.40 -6.62
N ARG A 207 -23.18 7.35 -7.19
CA ARG A 207 -23.76 8.50 -7.90
C ARG A 207 -24.57 8.07 -9.12
N GLN A 208 -24.16 7.01 -9.81
CA GLN A 208 -24.89 6.44 -10.93
C GLN A 208 -26.23 5.83 -10.47
N ALA A 209 -26.27 5.19 -9.31
CA ALA A 209 -27.45 4.52 -8.76
C ALA A 209 -28.46 5.47 -8.08
N SER A 210 -28.03 6.65 -7.63
CA SER A 210 -28.88 7.65 -6.96
C SER A 210 -29.70 8.53 -7.92
N LYS A 211 -29.97 8.03 -9.12
CA LYS A 211 -30.81 8.68 -10.13
C LYS A 211 -32.14 7.97 -10.26
#